data_AF-C0BE23-F1
#
_entry.id   AF-C0BE23-F1
#
_cell.length_a   1.000
_cell.length_b   1.000
_cell.length_c   1.000
_cell.angle_alpha   90.00
_cell.angle_beta   90.00
_cell.angle_gamma   90.00
#
_symmetry.space_group_name_H-M   'P 1'
#
loop_
_entity.id
_entity.type
_entity.pdbx_description
1 polymer ?
#
loop_
_entity_poly.entity_id
_entity_poly.type
_entity_poly.pdbx_seq_one_letter_code
_entity_poly.pdbx_strand_id
1 'polypeptide(L)'
;MQWKLNLKITGFIIERHKYGWLFFYSQITDLSLLFHLDDVVQKLIKRYKLEGEIKVKRFVRTYAEMHMALHETKYIPNLDDLGLDDKKAILSDIYQIDLSDKDERFVEIQFHRIMKREIRDIEKDIENIS
;
A
#
# COMPACT_ATOMS: atom_id res chain seq x y z
N MET A 1 0.11 11.49 2.26
CA MET A 1 -0.95 10.69 2.94
C MET A 1 -1.64 9.67 2.02
N GLN A 2 -2.01 10.04 0.79
CA GLN A 2 -2.67 9.14 -0.18
C GLN A 2 -1.93 7.80 -0.38
N TRP A 3 -0.61 7.83 -0.52
CA TRP A 3 0.19 6.63 -0.77
C TRP A 3 0.03 5.57 0.33
N LYS A 4 0.10 5.97 1.61
CA LYS A 4 -0.07 5.04 2.73
C LYS A 4 -1.46 4.41 2.75
N LEU A 5 -2.50 5.20 2.50
CA LEU A 5 -3.87 4.68 2.42
C LEU A 5 -4.00 3.67 1.28
N ASN A 6 -3.45 4.00 0.12
CA ASN A 6 -3.47 3.10 -1.03
C ASN A 6 -2.69 1.80 -0.76
N LEU A 7 -1.54 1.86 -0.08
CA LEU A 7 -0.81 0.67 0.34
C LEU A 7 -1.62 -0.20 1.31
N LYS A 8 -2.34 0.40 2.27
CA LYS A 8 -3.20 -0.36 3.18
C LYS A 8 -4.34 -1.08 2.44
N ILE A 9 -4.89 -0.45 1.39
CA ILE A 9 -5.98 -1.02 0.60
C ILE A 9 -5.48 -2.08 -0.38
N THR A 10 -4.41 -1.83 -1.13
CA THR A 10 -3.92 -2.78 -2.14
C THR A 10 -3.03 -3.87 -1.59
N GLY A 11 -2.42 -3.63 -0.43
CA GLY A 11 -1.17 -4.28 -0.08
C GLY A 11 -0.03 -3.87 -1.02
N PHE A 12 1.10 -4.55 -0.86
CA PHE A 12 2.30 -4.39 -1.67
C PHE A 12 3.14 -5.67 -1.65
N ILE A 13 4.07 -5.76 -2.59
CA ILE A 13 5.04 -6.84 -2.67
C ILE A 13 6.42 -6.25 -2.38
N ILE A 14 7.18 -6.87 -1.49
CA ILE A 14 8.59 -6.52 -1.22
C ILE A 14 9.34 -7.77 -0.78
N GLU A 15 10.58 -7.91 -1.23
CA GLU A 15 11.40 -9.11 -1.02
C GLU A 15 10.67 -10.38 -1.48
N ARG A 16 9.83 -10.30 -2.53
CA ARG A 16 8.92 -11.36 -3.01
C ARG A 16 7.84 -11.80 -2.01
N HIS A 17 7.71 -11.12 -0.88
CA HIS A 17 6.65 -11.33 0.10
C HIS A 17 5.49 -10.37 -0.13
N LYS A 18 4.27 -10.88 0.04
CA LYS A 18 3.02 -10.13 -0.16
C LYS A 18 2.52 -9.65 1.20
N TYR A 19 2.43 -8.35 1.37
CA TYR A 19 1.97 -7.72 2.62
C TYR A 19 0.69 -6.95 2.37
N GLY A 20 -0.31 -7.20 3.22
CA GLY A 20 -1.58 -6.48 3.17
C GLY A 20 -2.77 -7.37 3.54
N TRP A 21 -3.81 -6.71 4.05
CA TRP A 21 -5.02 -7.33 4.55
C TRP A 21 -5.72 -8.22 3.52
N LEU A 22 -5.79 -7.78 2.26
CA LEU A 22 -6.45 -8.57 1.22
C LEU A 22 -5.70 -9.86 0.86
N PHE A 23 -4.39 -9.92 1.06
CA PHE A 23 -3.64 -11.17 0.88
C PHE A 23 -4.02 -12.21 1.93
N PHE A 24 -4.19 -11.76 3.18
CA PHE A 24 -4.69 -12.59 4.28
C PHE A 24 -6.13 -13.07 4.02
N TYR A 25 -7.00 -12.17 3.58
CA TYR A 25 -8.39 -12.49 3.22
C TYR A 25 -8.58 -12.92 1.76
N SER A 26 -7.54 -13.46 1.10
CA SER A 26 -7.59 -13.83 -0.32
C SER A 26 -8.62 -14.93 -0.63
N GLN A 27 -9.02 -15.72 0.38
CA GLN A 27 -10.03 -16.77 0.26
C GLN A 27 -11.44 -16.31 0.66
N ILE A 28 -11.66 -15.00 0.86
CA ILE A 28 -12.99 -14.46 1.17
C ILE A 28 -13.96 -14.81 0.05
N THR A 29 -15.13 -15.34 0.42
CA THR A 29 -16.18 -15.73 -0.53
C THR A 29 -17.23 -14.64 -0.70
N ASP A 30 -17.45 -13.83 0.35
CA ASP A 30 -18.41 -12.73 0.31
C ASP A 30 -17.75 -11.41 -0.11
N LEU A 31 -17.83 -11.11 -1.41
CA LEU A 31 -17.33 -9.86 -1.98
C LEU A 31 -18.13 -8.63 -1.52
N SER A 32 -19.35 -8.82 -0.99
CA SER A 32 -20.18 -7.72 -0.49
C SER A 32 -19.47 -6.95 0.63
N LEU A 33 -18.65 -7.65 1.43
CA LEU A 33 -17.80 -7.06 2.45
C LEU A 33 -16.76 -6.11 1.85
N LEU A 34 -16.18 -6.44 0.70
CA LEU A 34 -15.21 -5.56 0.01
C LEU A 34 -15.88 -4.30 -0.52
N PHE A 35 -17.08 -4.42 -1.09
CA PHE A 35 -17.87 -3.26 -1.51
C PHE A 35 -18.25 -2.37 -0.32
N HIS A 36 -18.55 -2.98 0.84
CA HIS A 36 -18.83 -2.24 2.06
C HIS A 36 -17.60 -1.48 2.56
N LEU A 37 -16.42 -2.10 2.55
CA LEU A 37 -15.16 -1.43 2.90
C LEU A 37 -14.89 -0.24 1.96
N ASP A 38 -15.12 -0.41 0.65
CA ASP A 38 -15.01 0.67 -0.31
C ASP A 38 -15.95 1.84 0.01
N ASP A 39 -17.22 1.55 0.34
CA ASP A 39 -18.20 2.57 0.75
C ASP A 39 -17.80 3.28 2.06
N VAL A 40 -17.30 2.55 3.06
CA VAL A 40 -16.78 3.13 4.31
C VAL A 40 -15.63 4.09 4.03
N VAL A 41 -14.67 3.70 3.19
CA VAL A 41 -13.57 4.57 2.78
C VAL A 41 -14.09 5.82 2.07
N GLN A 42 -15.03 5.69 1.13
CA GLN A 42 -15.63 6.85 0.45
C GLN A 42 -16.35 7.79 1.43
N LYS A 43 -17.10 7.23 2.40
CA LYS A 43 -17.76 8.02 3.45
C LYS A 43 -16.75 8.77 4.31
N LEU A 44 -15.61 8.17 4.63
CA LEU A 44 -14.54 8.84 5.37
C LEU A 44 -13.92 9.98 4.54
N ILE A 45 -13.62 9.75 3.26
CA ILE A 45 -13.11 10.78 2.35
C ILE A 45 -14.07 11.98 2.32
N LYS A 46 -15.36 11.71 2.12
CA LYS A 46 -16.42 12.73 2.12
C LYS A 46 -16.54 13.47 3.46
N ARG A 47 -16.48 12.74 4.57
CA ARG A 47 -16.54 13.33 5.92
C ARG A 47 -15.39 14.30 6.17
N TYR A 48 -14.18 13.98 5.71
CA TYR A 48 -13.01 14.83 5.83
C TYR A 48 -12.87 15.84 4.68
N LYS A 49 -13.85 15.93 3.77
CA LYS A 49 -13.85 16.80 2.58
C LYS A 49 -12.63 16.61 1.67
N LEU A 50 -12.11 15.38 1.61
CA LEU A 50 -10.96 15.01 0.79
C LEU A 50 -11.39 14.57 -0.64
N GLU A 51 -12.65 14.82 -1.00
CA GLU A 51 -13.20 14.49 -2.32
C GLU A 51 -12.49 15.32 -3.40
N GLY A 52 -11.86 14.65 -4.37
CA GLY A 52 -11.11 15.28 -5.46
C GLY A 52 -9.65 15.63 -5.13
N GLU A 53 -9.29 15.68 -3.85
CA GLU A 53 -7.89 15.90 -3.42
C GLU A 53 -7.07 14.62 -3.42
N ILE A 54 -7.69 13.48 -3.06
CA ILE A 54 -7.01 12.19 -3.01
C ILE A 54 -7.68 11.16 -3.90
N LYS A 55 -6.85 10.43 -4.65
CA LYS A 55 -7.28 9.29 -5.46
C LYS A 55 -7.03 7.99 -4.70
N VAL A 56 -8.09 7.50 -4.06
CA VAL A 56 -8.05 6.29 -3.25
C VAL A 56 -8.34 5.06 -4.10
N LYS A 57 -7.54 4.02 -3.91
CA LYS A 57 -7.74 2.71 -4.55
C LYS A 57 -8.92 1.98 -3.89
N ARG A 58 -9.52 1.05 -4.62
CA ARG A 58 -10.66 0.24 -4.19
C ARG A 58 -10.28 -1.19 -3.84
N PHE A 59 -10.83 -1.71 -2.75
CA PHE A 59 -10.64 -3.08 -2.27
C PHE A 59 -11.15 -4.11 -3.27
N VAL A 60 -12.35 -3.91 -3.82
CA VAL A 60 -12.95 -4.84 -4.81
C VAL A 60 -12.05 -4.95 -6.04
N ARG A 61 -11.50 -3.82 -6.50
CA ARG A 61 -10.58 -3.82 -7.63
C ARG A 61 -9.27 -4.53 -7.29
N THR A 62 -8.68 -4.26 -6.12
CA THR A 62 -7.48 -4.99 -5.69
C THR A 62 -7.72 -6.50 -5.71
N TYR A 63 -8.84 -6.95 -5.13
CA TYR A 63 -9.18 -8.37 -5.07
C TYR A 63 -9.28 -8.99 -6.48
N ALA A 64 -9.99 -8.34 -7.41
CA ALA A 64 -10.06 -8.81 -8.79
C ALA A 64 -8.66 -8.91 -9.44
N GLU A 65 -7.81 -7.90 -9.26
CA GLU A 65 -6.44 -7.89 -9.81
C GLU A 65 -5.56 -8.99 -9.17
N MET A 66 -5.75 -9.28 -7.88
CA MET A 66 -5.06 -10.40 -7.20
C MET A 66 -5.42 -11.76 -7.78
N HIS A 67 -6.70 -11.98 -8.13
CA HIS A 67 -7.18 -13.25 -8.66
C HIS A 67 -6.90 -13.43 -10.16
N MET A 68 -6.87 -12.32 -10.93
CA MET A 68 -6.76 -12.38 -12.39
C MET A 68 -5.33 -12.18 -12.90
N ALA A 69 -4.56 -11.27 -12.30
CA ALA A 69 -3.32 -10.78 -12.93
C ALA A 69 -2.28 -10.26 -11.91
N LEU A 70 -2.12 -10.93 -10.76
CA LEU A 70 -1.26 -10.46 -9.67
C LEU A 70 0.20 -10.14 -10.08
N HIS A 71 0.74 -10.84 -11.07
CA HIS A 71 2.12 -10.66 -11.54
C HIS A 71 2.25 -9.64 -12.68
N GLU A 72 1.14 -9.22 -13.29
CA GLU A 72 1.13 -8.28 -14.42
C GLU A 72 0.51 -6.93 -14.02
N THR A 73 -0.27 -6.90 -12.95
CA THR A 73 -0.97 -5.70 -12.52
C THR A 73 -0.03 -4.65 -11.93
N LYS A 74 -0.15 -3.42 -12.44
CA LYS A 74 0.46 -2.23 -11.82
C LYS A 74 -0.40 -1.68 -10.68
N TYR A 75 -1.57 -2.28 -10.44
CA TYR A 75 -2.50 -1.81 -9.42
C TYR A 75 -2.02 -2.15 -8.01
N ILE A 76 -1.36 -3.29 -7.84
CA ILE A 76 -0.67 -3.64 -6.60
C ILE A 76 0.81 -3.27 -6.78
N PRO A 77 1.35 -2.34 -5.98
CA PRO A 77 2.72 -1.90 -6.16
C PRO A 77 3.69 -3.03 -5.80
N ASN A 78 4.59 -3.32 -6.72
CA ASN A 78 5.76 -4.14 -6.46
C ASN A 78 6.92 -3.22 -6.09
N LEU A 79 7.34 -3.26 -4.83
CA LEU A 79 8.42 -2.44 -4.29
C LEU A 79 9.80 -2.99 -4.66
N ASP A 80 9.89 -4.26 -5.06
CA ASP A 80 11.14 -4.86 -5.56
C ASP A 80 11.58 -4.28 -6.91
N ASP A 81 10.61 -3.86 -7.73
CA ASP A 81 10.84 -3.30 -9.08
C ASP A 81 11.08 -1.79 -9.06
N LEU A 82 11.03 -1.15 -7.88
CA LEU A 82 11.19 0.30 -7.79
C LEU A 82 12.62 0.73 -8.07
N GLY A 83 12.75 1.65 -9.03
CA GLY A 83 14.00 2.34 -9.30
C GLY A 83 14.40 3.26 -8.16
N LEU A 84 15.65 3.72 -8.21
CA LEU A 84 16.20 4.67 -7.24
C LEU A 84 15.43 5.99 -7.21
N ASP A 85 14.98 6.47 -8.37
CA ASP A 85 14.17 7.69 -8.49
C ASP A 85 12.80 7.54 -7.80
N ASP A 86 12.11 6.41 -8.00
CA ASP A 86 10.84 6.13 -7.32
C ASP A 86 11.02 6.03 -5.81
N LYS A 87 12.09 5.36 -5.35
CA LYS A 87 12.45 5.30 -3.91
C LYS A 87 12.67 6.70 -3.35
N LYS A 88 13.38 7.57 -4.07
CA LYS A 88 13.59 8.99 -3.67
C LYS A 88 12.29 9.77 -3.63
N ALA A 89 11.45 9.64 -4.65
CA ALA A 89 10.14 10.27 -4.71
C ALA A 89 9.29 9.86 -3.51
N ILE A 90 9.26 8.57 -3.16
CA ILE A 90 8.50 8.09 -1.99
C ILE A 90 9.04 8.70 -0.69
N LEU A 91 10.36 8.66 -0.50
CA LEU A 91 11.00 9.17 0.71
C LEU A 91 10.84 10.68 0.88
N SER A 92 10.95 11.43 -0.21
CA SER A 92 10.85 12.89 -0.18
C SER A 92 9.39 13.37 -0.14
N ASP A 93 8.53 12.88 -1.04
CA ASP A 93 7.14 13.34 -1.18
C ASP A 93 6.25 12.89 -0.01
N ILE A 94 6.43 11.65 0.46
CA ILE A 94 5.51 11.04 1.45
C ILE A 94 6.06 11.15 2.87
N TYR A 95 7.37 10.98 3.03
CA TYR A 95 8.03 10.97 4.34
C TYR A 95 8.78 12.27 4.65
N GLN A 96 8.79 13.23 3.73
CA GLN A 96 9.44 14.55 3.89
C GLN A 96 10.90 14.42 4.33
N ILE A 97 11.58 13.38 3.86
CA ILE A 97 13.00 13.16 4.15
C ILE A 97 13.81 14.00 3.18
N ASP A 98 14.71 14.81 3.72
CA ASP A 98 15.70 15.51 2.91
C ASP A 98 16.74 14.51 2.38
N LEU A 99 16.78 14.41 1.05
CA LEU A 99 17.66 13.54 0.27
C LEU A 99 18.68 14.35 -0.56
N SER A 100 18.72 15.67 -0.35
CA SER A 100 19.70 16.56 -0.97
C SER A 100 21.11 16.07 -0.61
N ASP A 101 21.95 15.81 -1.62
CA ASP A 101 23.33 15.31 -1.47
C ASP A 101 23.50 13.88 -0.90
N LYS A 102 22.44 13.06 -0.87
CA LYS A 102 22.54 11.71 -0.30
C LYS A 102 22.84 10.62 -1.33
N ASP A 103 23.80 9.78 -0.95
CA ASP A 103 24.22 8.61 -1.73
C ASP A 103 23.09 7.58 -1.89
N GLU A 104 23.13 6.83 -2.99
CA GLU A 104 22.22 5.72 -3.27
C GLU A 104 22.04 4.78 -2.08
N ARG A 105 23.13 4.41 -1.40
CA ARG A 105 23.09 3.53 -0.23
C ARG A 105 22.26 4.11 0.91
N PHE A 106 22.31 5.43 1.10
CA PHE A 106 21.52 6.08 2.13
C PHE A 106 20.02 6.00 1.81
N VAL A 107 19.66 6.25 0.54
CA VAL A 107 18.27 6.13 0.05
C VAL A 107 17.75 4.71 0.29
N GLU A 108 18.53 3.69 -0.04
CA GLU A 108 18.14 2.29 0.15
C GLU A 108 17.96 1.90 1.63
N ILE A 109 18.86 2.36 2.50
CA ILE A 109 18.76 2.11 3.95
C ILE A 109 17.51 2.77 4.53
N GLN A 110 17.23 4.04 4.16
CA GLN A 110 16.03 4.71 4.65
C GLN A 110 14.76 4.06 4.12
N PHE A 111 14.73 3.70 2.84
CA PHE A 111 13.60 3.00 2.24
C PHE A 111 13.31 1.69 2.98
N HIS A 112 14.32 0.82 3.16
CA HIS A 112 14.16 -0.42 3.90
C HIS A 112 13.71 -0.20 5.35
N ARG A 113 14.24 0.83 6.03
CA ARG A 113 13.84 1.14 7.40
C ARG A 113 12.36 1.49 7.50
N ILE A 114 11.86 2.28 6.57
CA ILE A 114 10.45 2.66 6.52
C ILE A 114 9.59 1.45 6.15
N MET A 115 9.98 0.69 5.14
CA MET A 115 9.22 -0.48 4.71
C MET A 115 9.13 -1.52 5.81
N LYS A 116 10.22 -1.78 6.55
CA LYS A 116 10.22 -2.64 7.74
C LYS A 116 9.22 -2.18 8.81
N ARG A 117 9.02 -0.87 8.96
CA ARG A 117 8.02 -0.34 9.89
C ARG A 117 6.61 -0.60 9.40
N GLU A 118 6.32 -0.29 8.13
CA GLU A 118 5.00 -0.51 7.54
C GLU A 118 4.64 -2.02 7.53
N ILE A 119 5.60 -2.91 7.23
CA ILE A 119 5.45 -4.36 7.33
C ILE A 119 5.07 -4.75 8.76
N ARG A 120 5.85 -4.31 9.76
CA ARG A 120 5.60 -4.62 11.17
C ARG A 120 4.23 -4.14 11.64
N ASP A 121 3.80 -2.96 11.22
CA ASP A 121 2.46 -2.46 11.55
C ASP A 121 1.37 -3.36 10.97
N ILE A 122 1.51 -3.82 9.71
CA ILE A 122 0.58 -4.78 9.08
C ILE A 122 0.62 -6.15 9.77
N GLU A 123 1.80 -6.67 10.09
CA GLU A 123 1.94 -7.98 10.76
C GLU A 123 1.29 -7.95 12.15
N LYS A 124 1.54 -6.90 12.94
CA LYS A 124 0.90 -6.72 14.25
C LYS A 124 -0.62 -6.66 14.17
N ASP A 125 -1.13 -5.97 13.16
CA ASP A 125 -2.57 -5.88 12.91
C ASP A 125 -3.18 -7.28 12.66
N ILE A 126 -2.45 -8.19 11.99
CA ILE A 126 -2.88 -9.58 11.72
C ILE A 126 -2.66 -10.50 12.92
N GLU A 127 -1.55 -10.37 13.66
CA GLU A 127 -1.24 -11.20 14.83
C GLU A 127 -2.34 -11.13 15.89
N ASN A 128 -3.00 -9.98 16.05
CA ASN A 128 -4.12 -9.83 16.99
C ASN A 128 -5.42 -10.52 16.55
N ILE A 129 -5.47 -11.10 15.35
CA ILE A 129 -6.64 -11.75 14.76
C ILE A 129 -6.53 -13.29 14.83
N SER A 130 -5.34 -13.82 15.16
CA SER A 130 -5.05 -15.27 15.23
C SER A 130 -5.23 -15.86 16.63
#